data_AF-A0A7S1BWL5-F1
#
_entry.id   AF-A0A7S1BWL5-F1
#
_cell.length_a   1.000
_cell.length_b   1.000
_cell.length_c   1.000
_cell.angle_alpha   90.00
_cell.angle_beta   90.00
_cell.angle_gamma   90.00
#
_symmetry.space_group_name_H-M   'P 1'
#
loop_
_entity.id
_entity.type
_entity.pdbx_description
1 polymer ?
#
loop_
_entity_poly.entity_id
_entity_poly.type
_entity_poly.pdbx_seq_one_letter_code
_entity_poly.pdbx_strand_id
1 'polypeptide(L)'
;MGGGVIYPPVKISVSQHLSTVVPIFTLLTLSYIVAYQVAKNSIIILPPVAAEFCSEKESICSRPDLFAFQVASGVAIYSAAAVSILAWYQFKASGPLPTTLEGRMYGWHNYAYKIAVINFTFQLWDFFVSLMIPEHCTAVFLCHHIFAALTAWIAMNNQINIYYGIFYLGLTEVSSTFLVFVDLGKFFPPSEGTLFHLLESMCKYGFAISFVWFRVILWWKISFEMWTDFYHLWKKDDNSEGSYSKMRPGKWYVPFYYIIGSIGFGLLQLFWAMKVLEASAEHLESN
;
A
#
# COMPACT_ATOMS: atom_id res chain seq x y z
N MET A 1 9.51 -35.63 17.82
CA MET A 1 8.28 -34.83 17.95
C MET A 1 8.69 -33.49 18.52
N GLY A 2 8.87 -32.47 17.67
CA GLY A 2 9.16 -31.11 18.15
C GLY A 2 7.85 -30.50 18.63
N GLY A 3 7.77 -30.12 19.91
CA GLY A 3 6.60 -29.42 20.46
C GLY A 3 6.33 -28.15 19.65
N GLY A 4 5.07 -27.94 19.27
CA GLY A 4 4.70 -26.77 18.47
C GLY A 4 4.81 -25.52 19.33
N VAL A 5 5.48 -24.47 18.84
CA VAL A 5 5.46 -23.17 19.54
C VAL A 5 4.07 -22.58 19.39
N ILE A 6 3.37 -22.38 20.51
CA ILE A 6 2.07 -21.70 20.55
C ILE A 6 2.30 -20.19 20.48
N TYR A 7 1.65 -19.54 19.51
CA TYR A 7 1.62 -18.08 19.38
C TYR A 7 0.26 -17.55 19.87
N PRO A 8 0.14 -17.22 21.17
CA PRO A 8 -1.12 -16.71 21.70
C PRO A 8 -1.51 -15.42 20.97
N PRO A 9 -2.80 -15.20 20.70
CA PRO A 9 -3.26 -13.96 20.11
C PRO A 9 -2.96 -12.81 21.06
N VAL A 10 -2.30 -11.78 20.56
CA VAL A 10 -2.11 -10.51 21.25
C VAL A 10 -3.48 -9.84 21.28
N LYS A 11 -4.04 -9.68 22.49
CA LYS A 11 -5.29 -8.97 22.68
C LYS A 11 -5.03 -7.48 22.56
N ILE A 12 -5.40 -6.91 21.42
CA ILE A 12 -5.39 -5.46 21.21
C ILE A 12 -6.81 -4.97 21.43
N SER A 13 -6.98 -4.05 22.36
CA SER A 13 -8.27 -3.42 22.61
C SER A 13 -8.64 -2.47 21.47
N VAL A 14 -9.95 -2.27 21.26
CA VAL A 14 -10.45 -1.26 20.32
C VAL A 14 -9.87 0.12 20.64
N SER A 15 -9.74 0.46 21.92
CA SER A 15 -9.11 1.72 22.36
C SER A 15 -7.65 1.85 21.89
N GLN A 16 -6.88 0.75 21.91
CA GLN A 16 -5.50 0.76 21.42
C GLN A 16 -5.45 0.96 19.90
N HIS A 17 -6.33 0.31 19.13
CA HIS A 17 -6.43 0.57 17.70
C HIS A 17 -6.79 2.04 17.41
N LEU A 18 -7.80 2.58 18.09
CA LEU A 18 -8.22 3.97 17.91
C LEU A 18 -7.12 4.97 18.28
N SER A 19 -6.33 4.68 19.33
CA SER A 19 -5.22 5.54 19.75
C SER A 19 -4.13 5.71 18.69
N THR A 20 -4.04 4.79 17.72
CA THR A 20 -3.10 4.87 16.60
C THR A 20 -3.74 5.29 15.29
N VAL A 21 -4.97 4.83 15.01
CA VAL A 21 -5.70 5.14 13.78
C VAL A 21 -6.12 6.61 13.74
N VAL A 22 -6.68 7.14 14.83
CA VAL A 22 -7.20 8.52 14.86
C VAL A 22 -6.11 9.56 14.61
N PRO A 23 -4.92 9.50 15.24
CA PRO A 23 -3.85 10.46 14.95
C PRO A 23 -3.36 10.41 13.50
N ILE A 24 -3.21 9.21 12.91
CA ILE A 24 -2.78 9.08 11.51
C ILE A 24 -3.84 9.66 10.57
N PHE A 25 -5.12 9.31 10.77
CA PHE A 25 -6.22 9.85 9.96
C PHE A 25 -6.31 11.38 10.07
N THR A 26 -6.13 11.91 11.28
CA THR A 26 -6.07 13.36 11.54
C THR A 26 -4.90 14.00 10.81
N LEU A 27 -3.71 13.40 10.89
CA LEU A 27 -2.53 13.89 10.19
C LEU A 27 -2.76 13.97 8.68
N LEU A 28 -3.29 12.91 8.05
CA LEU A 28 -3.57 12.89 6.61
C LEU A 28 -4.59 13.97 6.21
N THR A 29 -5.64 14.13 7.02
CA THR A 29 -6.66 15.15 6.79
C THR A 29 -6.09 16.57 6.93
N LEU A 30 -5.26 16.81 7.94
CA LEU A 30 -4.60 18.10 8.13
C LEU A 30 -3.60 18.39 7.00
N SER A 31 -2.81 17.39 6.59
CA SER A 31 -1.91 17.50 5.43
C SER A 31 -2.67 17.86 4.16
N TYR A 32 -3.81 17.22 3.90
CA TYR A 32 -4.67 17.55 2.77
C TYR A 32 -5.20 18.99 2.86
N ILE A 33 -5.78 19.39 4.00
CA ILE A 33 -6.34 20.74 4.17
C ILE A 33 -5.25 21.81 3.98
N VAL A 34 -4.07 21.64 4.58
CA VAL A 34 -2.96 22.58 4.46
C VAL A 34 -2.48 22.66 3.01
N ALA A 35 -2.24 21.52 2.37
CA ALA A 35 -1.80 21.46 0.98
C ALA A 35 -2.82 22.08 0.02
N TYR A 36 -4.12 21.84 0.27
CA TYR A 36 -5.22 22.43 -0.50
C TYR A 36 -5.20 23.97 -0.39
N GLN A 37 -5.07 24.51 0.83
CA GLN A 37 -5.01 25.97 1.02
C GLN A 37 -3.76 26.58 0.40
N VAL A 38 -2.62 25.89 0.46
CA VAL A 38 -1.39 26.35 -0.21
C VAL A 38 -1.59 26.40 -1.71
N ALA A 39 -2.04 25.30 -2.33
CA ALA A 39 -2.22 25.22 -3.79
C ALA A 39 -3.28 26.21 -4.29
N LYS A 40 -4.41 26.34 -3.58
CA LYS A 40 -5.49 27.28 -3.93
C LYS A 40 -5.00 28.72 -4.05
N ASN A 41 -4.08 29.12 -3.17
CA ASN A 41 -3.56 30.50 -3.12
C ASN A 41 -2.28 30.69 -3.95
N SER A 42 -1.72 29.60 -4.50
CA SER A 42 -0.39 29.59 -5.12
C SER A 42 -0.46 29.21 -6.59
N ILE A 43 -1.01 30.09 -7.43
CA ILE A 43 -0.89 29.98 -8.90
C ILE A 43 0.59 30.00 -9.35
N ILE A 44 1.52 30.40 -8.48
CA ILE A 44 2.94 30.60 -8.79
C ILE A 44 3.80 29.36 -8.51
N ILE A 45 3.39 28.45 -7.61
CA ILE A 45 4.27 27.36 -7.13
C ILE A 45 4.18 26.11 -8.01
N LEU A 46 3.01 25.85 -8.60
CA LEU A 46 2.77 24.69 -9.45
C LEU A 46 2.72 25.10 -10.92
N PRO A 47 3.16 24.24 -11.85
CA PRO A 47 2.84 24.39 -13.26
C PRO A 47 1.32 24.50 -13.48
N PRO A 48 0.88 25.03 -14.63
CA PRO A 48 -0.53 25.00 -15.01
C PRO A 48 -1.08 23.57 -14.97
N VAL A 49 -2.34 23.44 -14.57
CA VAL A 49 -3.06 22.16 -14.59
C VAL A 49 -3.16 21.68 -16.04
N ALA A 50 -2.96 20.38 -16.28
CA ALA A 50 -3.19 19.79 -17.60
C ALA A 50 -4.64 19.99 -18.05
N ALA A 51 -4.83 20.34 -19.32
CA ALA A 51 -6.12 20.76 -19.88
C ALA A 51 -7.23 19.71 -19.69
N GLU A 52 -6.89 18.43 -19.67
CA GLU A 52 -7.83 17.31 -19.47
C GLU A 52 -8.50 17.29 -18.08
N PHE A 53 -7.90 17.96 -17.08
CA PHE A 53 -8.46 18.06 -15.72
C PHE A 53 -9.22 19.38 -15.48
N CYS A 54 -9.38 20.19 -16.51
CA CYS A 54 -10.05 21.48 -16.44
C CYS A 54 -11.45 21.40 -17.03
N SER A 55 -12.42 22.02 -16.36
CA SER A 55 -13.75 22.20 -16.94
C SER A 55 -13.73 23.37 -17.92
N GLU A 56 -14.35 23.20 -19.09
CA GLU A 56 -14.53 24.28 -20.09
C GLU A 56 -15.24 25.53 -19.53
N LYS A 57 -15.92 25.41 -18.39
CA LYS A 57 -16.67 26.49 -17.74
C LYS A 57 -15.84 27.32 -16.76
N GLU A 58 -14.63 26.91 -16.42
CA GLU A 58 -13.80 27.61 -15.44
C GLU A 58 -12.86 28.61 -16.12
N SER A 59 -12.89 29.87 -15.68
CA SER A 59 -11.99 30.90 -16.20
C SER A 59 -10.55 30.75 -15.71
N ILE A 60 -10.34 30.08 -14.57
CA ILE A 60 -9.03 29.76 -13.99
C ILE A 60 -9.10 28.35 -13.39
N CYS A 61 -8.42 27.39 -14.01
CA CYS A 61 -8.34 26.02 -13.54
C CYS A 61 -7.11 25.83 -12.65
N SER A 62 -7.33 25.49 -11.37
CA SER A 62 -6.23 25.37 -10.37
C SER A 62 -6.13 24.01 -9.67
N ARG A 63 -7.18 23.19 -9.71
CA ARG A 63 -7.26 21.82 -9.14
C ARG A 63 -6.44 21.56 -7.86
N PRO A 64 -6.61 22.38 -6.80
CA PRO A 64 -5.86 22.22 -5.55
C PRO A 64 -6.17 20.91 -4.82
N ASP A 65 -7.31 20.29 -5.12
CA ASP A 65 -7.72 18.97 -4.64
C ASP A 65 -6.77 17.85 -5.09
N LEU A 66 -6.35 17.85 -6.36
CA LEU A 66 -5.42 16.85 -6.91
C LEU A 66 -4.04 16.95 -6.27
N PHE A 67 -3.53 18.18 -6.09
CA PHE A 67 -2.27 18.40 -5.39
C PHE A 67 -2.35 17.97 -3.92
N ALA A 68 -3.40 18.41 -3.22
CA ALA A 68 -3.60 18.10 -1.81
C ALA A 68 -3.72 16.60 -1.54
N PHE A 69 -4.41 15.89 -2.42
CA PHE A 69 -4.53 14.44 -2.39
C PHE A 69 -3.14 13.79 -2.46
N GLN A 70 -2.34 14.13 -3.48
CA GLN A 70 -1.00 13.55 -3.65
C GLN A 70 -0.06 13.83 -2.47
N VAL A 71 -0.10 15.04 -1.90
CA VAL A 71 0.70 15.36 -0.70
C VAL A 71 0.29 14.49 0.49
N ALA A 72 -1.01 14.38 0.78
CA ALA A 72 -1.50 13.60 1.91
C ALA A 72 -1.26 12.09 1.72
N SER A 73 -1.57 11.53 0.55
CA SER A 73 -1.30 10.13 0.22
C SER A 73 0.21 9.85 0.27
N GLY A 74 1.05 10.79 -0.20
CA GLY A 74 2.49 10.75 -0.05
C GLY A 74 2.94 10.55 1.40
N VAL A 75 2.42 11.32 2.36
CA VAL A 75 2.78 11.19 3.79
C VAL A 75 2.60 9.74 4.28
N ALA A 76 1.48 9.10 3.96
CA ALA A 76 1.22 7.72 4.32
C ALA A 76 2.15 6.73 3.58
N ILE A 77 2.26 6.88 2.26
CA ILE A 77 3.02 5.99 1.38
C ILE A 77 4.51 6.01 1.75
N TYR A 78 5.12 7.19 1.90
CA TYR A 78 6.52 7.31 2.32
C TYR A 78 6.74 6.72 3.71
N SER A 79 5.80 6.90 4.64
CA SER A 79 5.89 6.32 5.99
C SER A 79 5.82 4.79 5.95
N ALA A 80 4.88 4.21 5.20
CA ALA A 80 4.74 2.76 5.05
C ALA A 80 5.98 2.14 4.37
N ALA A 81 6.47 2.77 3.29
CA ALA A 81 7.67 2.35 2.58
C ALA A 81 8.91 2.40 3.49
N ALA A 82 9.12 3.51 4.23
CA ALA A 82 10.27 3.64 5.13
C ALA A 82 10.26 2.58 6.24
N VAL A 83 9.12 2.41 6.92
CA VAL A 83 8.99 1.42 8.01
C VAL A 83 9.15 0.00 7.46
N SER A 84 8.66 -0.30 6.26
CA SER A 84 8.78 -1.62 5.64
C SER A 84 10.19 -1.94 5.16
N ILE A 85 10.93 -0.97 4.59
CA ILE A 85 12.35 -1.13 4.26
C ILE A 85 13.15 -1.41 5.53
N LEU A 86 12.94 -0.61 6.58
CA LEU A 86 13.61 -0.82 7.87
C LEU A 86 13.28 -2.21 8.42
N ALA A 87 12.00 -2.60 8.44
CA ALA A 87 11.63 -3.94 8.84
C ALA A 87 12.37 -4.96 7.97
N TRP A 88 12.09 -5.01 6.67
CA TRP A 88 12.58 -6.01 5.72
C TRP A 88 14.10 -6.20 5.75
N TYR A 89 14.87 -5.12 5.79
CA TYR A 89 16.33 -5.18 5.72
C TYR A 89 17.03 -5.16 7.09
N GLN A 90 16.46 -4.53 8.13
CA GLN A 90 17.02 -4.56 9.50
C GLN A 90 16.55 -5.78 10.32
N PHE A 91 15.74 -6.68 9.76
CA PHE A 91 15.42 -7.99 10.35
C PHE A 91 16.64 -8.86 10.67
N LYS A 92 17.80 -8.59 10.08
CA LYS A 92 19.04 -9.27 10.48
C LYS A 92 19.57 -8.81 11.86
N ALA A 93 19.15 -7.66 12.38
CA ALA A 93 19.72 -7.04 13.58
C ALA A 93 18.83 -7.11 14.83
N SER A 94 17.51 -7.28 14.70
CA SER A 94 16.54 -7.20 15.82
C SER A 94 15.89 -8.53 16.22
N GLY A 95 16.37 -9.64 15.64
CA GLY A 95 15.89 -11.02 15.89
C GLY A 95 15.43 -11.66 14.58
N PRO A 96 15.74 -12.95 14.33
CA PRO A 96 15.40 -13.58 13.07
C PRO A 96 13.88 -13.57 12.87
N LEU A 97 13.47 -13.24 11.65
CA LEU A 97 12.14 -13.56 11.16
C LEU A 97 11.79 -14.99 11.56
N PRO A 98 10.58 -15.27 12.05
CA PRO A 98 10.24 -16.62 12.41
C PRO A 98 10.38 -17.52 11.16
N THR A 99 11.34 -18.44 11.19
CA THR A 99 11.61 -19.36 10.05
C THR A 99 10.66 -20.55 10.06
N THR A 100 9.93 -20.75 11.15
CA THR A 100 8.88 -21.75 11.26
C THR A 100 7.60 -21.26 10.59
N LEU A 101 6.84 -22.21 10.06
CA LEU A 101 5.55 -21.98 9.44
C LEU A 101 4.61 -21.19 10.36
N GLU A 102 4.46 -21.62 11.60
CA GLU A 102 3.59 -21.01 12.60
C GLU A 102 4.06 -19.62 12.97
N GLY A 103 5.37 -19.42 12.98
CA GLY A 103 5.96 -18.13 13.24
C GLY A 103 5.67 -17.12 12.13
N ARG A 104 5.80 -17.49 10.85
CA ARG A 104 5.43 -16.60 9.73
C ARG A 104 3.94 -16.29 9.75
N MET A 105 3.12 -17.28 10.05
CA MET A 105 1.67 -17.14 9.92
C MET A 105 1.02 -16.48 11.14
N TYR A 106 1.52 -16.71 12.34
CA TYR A 106 0.90 -16.25 13.60
C TYR A 106 1.83 -15.41 14.48
N GLY A 107 3.12 -15.33 14.16
CA GLY A 107 4.09 -14.59 14.96
C GLY A 107 3.75 -13.10 15.05
N TRP A 108 3.89 -12.55 16.24
CA TRP A 108 3.74 -11.12 16.45
C TRP A 108 4.99 -10.38 15.98
N HIS A 109 4.81 -9.26 15.29
CA HIS A 109 5.91 -8.38 14.95
C HIS A 109 5.49 -6.92 14.97
N ASN A 110 6.19 -6.11 15.78
CA ASN A 110 5.83 -4.72 16.04
C ASN A 110 5.82 -3.87 14.77
N TYR A 111 6.83 -3.99 13.91
CA TYR A 111 6.86 -3.20 12.67
C TYR A 111 5.78 -3.64 11.69
N ALA A 112 5.50 -4.94 11.62
CA ALA A 112 4.48 -5.45 10.71
C ALA A 112 3.07 -5.02 11.14
N TYR A 113 2.80 -5.03 12.44
CA TYR A 113 1.59 -4.45 12.99
C TYR A 113 1.49 -2.95 12.71
N LYS A 114 2.58 -2.19 12.93
CA LYS A 114 2.62 -0.74 12.61
C LYS A 114 2.34 -0.47 11.13
N ILE A 115 2.95 -1.24 10.22
CA ILE A 115 2.71 -1.13 8.77
C ILE A 115 1.23 -1.40 8.47
N ALA A 116 0.64 -2.45 9.05
CA ALA A 116 -0.77 -2.76 8.86
C ALA A 116 -1.69 -1.65 9.39
N VAL A 117 -1.37 -1.01 10.52
CA VAL A 117 -2.12 0.15 11.04
C VAL A 117 -2.04 1.35 10.09
N ILE A 118 -0.83 1.67 9.62
CA ILE A 118 -0.60 2.76 8.66
C ILE A 118 -1.41 2.49 7.39
N ASN A 119 -1.26 1.30 6.80
CA ASN A 119 -1.91 0.95 5.54
C ASN A 119 -3.44 0.89 5.73
N PHE A 120 -3.97 0.28 6.79
CA PHE A 120 -5.42 0.33 7.07
C PHE A 120 -5.96 1.75 7.13
N THR A 121 -5.29 2.63 7.87
CA THR A 121 -5.74 4.02 8.08
C THR A 121 -5.67 4.81 6.79
N PHE A 122 -4.56 4.68 6.06
CA PHE A 122 -4.36 5.32 4.76
C PHE A 122 -5.41 4.87 3.77
N GLN A 123 -5.58 3.56 3.55
CA GLN A 123 -6.48 3.02 2.55
C GLN A 123 -7.94 3.41 2.81
N LEU A 124 -8.37 3.50 4.08
CA LEU A 124 -9.69 4.04 4.43
C LEU A 124 -9.79 5.54 4.16
N TRP A 125 -8.78 6.32 4.56
CA TRP A 125 -8.75 7.76 4.30
C TRP A 125 -8.81 8.05 2.80
N ASP A 126 -7.98 7.36 2.02
CA ASP A 126 -7.87 7.50 0.56
C ASP A 126 -9.22 7.20 -0.10
N PHE A 127 -9.86 6.07 0.28
CA PHE A 127 -11.20 5.73 -0.20
C PHE A 127 -12.21 6.86 0.01
N PHE A 128 -12.30 7.43 1.21
CA PHE A 128 -13.29 8.49 1.50
C PHE A 128 -12.99 9.79 0.77
N VAL A 129 -11.71 10.17 0.65
CA VAL A 129 -11.34 11.40 -0.07
C VAL A 129 -11.52 11.24 -1.58
N SER A 130 -11.23 10.06 -2.13
CA SER A 130 -11.41 9.78 -3.55
C SER A 130 -12.87 9.77 -4.00
N LEU A 131 -13.84 9.54 -3.11
CA LEU A 131 -15.26 9.74 -3.43
C LEU A 131 -15.60 11.20 -3.78
N MET A 132 -14.77 12.15 -3.37
CA MET A 132 -14.96 13.58 -3.59
C MET A 132 -14.14 14.12 -4.77
N ILE A 133 -13.25 13.31 -5.36
CA ILE A 133 -12.37 13.71 -6.47
C ILE A 133 -12.73 12.86 -7.69
N PRO A 134 -13.36 13.45 -8.74
CA PRO A 134 -13.88 12.69 -9.88
C PRO A 134 -12.86 11.76 -10.54
N GLU A 135 -11.61 12.19 -10.68
CA GLU A 135 -10.51 11.43 -11.28
C GLU A 135 -10.13 10.17 -10.48
N HIS A 136 -10.40 10.19 -9.17
CA HIS A 136 -10.11 9.08 -8.26
C HIS A 136 -11.35 8.25 -7.92
N CYS A 137 -12.55 8.77 -8.21
CA CYS A 137 -13.83 8.09 -7.96
C CYS A 137 -14.13 7.00 -9.02
N THR A 138 -13.13 6.21 -9.40
CA THR A 138 -13.31 5.07 -10.31
C THR A 138 -13.53 3.79 -9.51
N ALA A 139 -14.33 2.86 -10.05
CA ALA A 139 -14.62 1.60 -9.37
C ALA A 139 -13.36 0.78 -9.06
N VAL A 140 -12.39 0.74 -9.98
CA VAL A 140 -11.13 0.01 -9.78
C VAL A 140 -10.32 0.61 -8.63
N PHE A 141 -10.20 1.93 -8.59
CA PHE A 141 -9.48 2.64 -7.54
C PHE A 141 -10.16 2.43 -6.18
N LEU A 142 -11.46 2.74 -6.06
CA LEU A 142 -12.22 2.60 -4.82
C LEU A 142 -12.22 1.15 -4.30
N CYS A 143 -12.44 0.16 -5.18
CA CYS A 143 -12.37 -1.24 -4.80
C CYS A 143 -10.97 -1.63 -4.32
N HIS A 144 -9.91 -1.17 -5.00
CA HIS A 144 -8.54 -1.42 -4.57
C HIS A 144 -8.31 -0.96 -3.13
N HIS A 145 -8.67 0.28 -2.81
CA HIS A 145 -8.45 0.86 -1.48
C HIS A 145 -9.27 0.17 -0.39
N ILE A 146 -10.55 -0.11 -0.62
CA ILE A 146 -11.36 -0.80 0.41
C ILE A 146 -10.90 -2.24 0.65
N PHE A 147 -10.48 -2.98 -0.39
CA PHE A 147 -9.92 -4.32 -0.23
C PHE A 147 -8.54 -4.29 0.43
N ALA A 148 -7.70 -3.30 0.14
CA ALA A 148 -6.42 -3.11 0.82
C ALA A 148 -6.62 -2.80 2.32
N ALA A 149 -7.56 -1.91 2.64
CA ALA A 149 -7.97 -1.61 4.01
C ALA A 149 -8.46 -2.88 4.73
N LEU A 150 -9.36 -3.64 4.12
CA LEU A 150 -9.88 -4.89 4.70
C LEU A 150 -8.76 -5.92 4.94
N THR A 151 -7.80 -6.02 4.02
CA THR A 151 -6.63 -6.89 4.14
C THR A 151 -5.76 -6.53 5.34
N ALA A 152 -5.50 -5.24 5.53
CA ALA A 152 -4.76 -4.72 6.68
C ALA A 152 -5.53 -4.92 7.99
N TRP A 153 -6.85 -4.67 8.00
CA TRP A 153 -7.72 -4.91 9.15
C TRP A 153 -7.71 -6.38 9.58
N ILE A 154 -7.87 -7.31 8.63
CA ILE A 154 -7.85 -8.75 8.91
C ILE A 154 -6.49 -9.17 9.48
N ALA A 155 -5.38 -8.61 8.98
CA ALA A 155 -4.03 -8.92 9.46
C ALA A 155 -3.87 -8.52 10.94
N MET A 156 -4.28 -7.29 11.27
CA MET A 156 -4.20 -6.75 12.63
C MET A 156 -5.12 -7.47 13.61
N ASN A 157 -6.40 -7.63 13.25
CA ASN A 157 -7.42 -8.12 14.18
C ASN A 157 -7.32 -9.62 14.43
N ASN A 158 -6.78 -10.39 13.47
CA ASN A 158 -6.62 -11.83 13.64
C ASN A 158 -5.18 -12.24 13.94
N GLN A 159 -4.18 -11.35 13.83
CA GLN A 159 -2.77 -11.72 13.93
C GLN A 159 -2.45 -12.95 13.06
N ILE A 160 -2.83 -12.85 11.78
CA ILE A 160 -2.57 -13.85 10.75
C ILE A 160 -1.87 -13.14 9.61
N ASN A 161 -0.88 -13.79 9.02
CA ASN A 161 -0.18 -13.29 7.83
C ASN A 161 0.62 -12.00 8.08
N ILE A 162 0.89 -11.66 9.35
CA ILE A 162 1.59 -10.42 9.73
C ILE A 162 2.99 -10.37 9.12
N TYR A 163 3.71 -11.49 9.05
CA TYR A 163 5.00 -11.60 8.37
C TYR A 163 4.94 -11.11 6.92
N TYR A 164 4.02 -11.68 6.15
CA TYR A 164 3.83 -11.36 4.73
C TYR A 164 3.26 -9.95 4.56
N GLY A 165 2.55 -9.43 5.56
CA GLY A 165 2.06 -8.05 5.59
C GLY A 165 3.17 -6.99 5.46
N ILE A 166 4.41 -7.29 5.87
CA ILE A 166 5.55 -6.37 5.67
C ILE A 166 5.81 -6.15 4.19
N PHE A 167 5.71 -7.21 3.41
CA PHE A 167 5.83 -7.14 1.97
C PHE A 167 4.58 -6.50 1.36
N TYR A 168 3.41 -7.11 1.56
CA TYR A 168 2.18 -6.73 0.85
C TYR A 168 1.62 -5.36 1.21
N LEU A 169 1.75 -4.93 2.47
CA LEU A 169 1.20 -3.66 2.99
C LEU A 169 2.29 -2.59 3.14
N GLY A 170 3.53 -2.91 2.77
CA GLY A 170 4.69 -2.07 3.07
C GLY A 170 5.62 -1.95 1.88
N LEU A 171 6.39 -3.00 1.57
CA LEU A 171 7.40 -2.92 0.50
C LEU A 171 6.80 -2.65 -0.88
N THR A 172 5.59 -3.12 -1.14
CA THR A 172 4.84 -2.81 -2.36
C THR A 172 4.56 -1.31 -2.51
N GLU A 173 4.60 -0.52 -1.44
CA GLU A 173 4.48 0.94 -1.47
C GLU A 173 5.78 1.64 -1.89
N VAL A 174 6.92 0.93 -1.92
CA VAL A 174 8.19 1.53 -2.36
C VAL A 174 8.07 2.04 -3.78
N SER A 175 7.36 1.34 -4.68
CA SER A 175 7.09 1.87 -6.01
C SER A 175 6.11 3.05 -5.98
N SER A 176 5.11 3.03 -5.09
CA SER A 176 4.16 4.13 -4.94
C SER A 176 4.83 5.44 -4.54
N THR A 177 5.97 5.39 -3.82
CA THR A 177 6.72 6.60 -3.45
C THR A 177 7.18 7.42 -4.66
N PHE A 178 7.51 6.75 -5.76
CA PHE A 178 7.82 7.39 -7.03
C PHE A 178 6.54 7.77 -7.78
N LEU A 179 5.52 6.90 -7.76
CA LEU A 179 4.25 7.13 -8.44
C LEU A 179 3.56 8.42 -7.98
N VAL A 180 3.57 8.73 -6.69
CA VAL A 180 3.01 9.99 -6.15
C VAL A 180 3.57 11.21 -6.89
N PHE A 181 4.87 11.20 -7.21
CA PHE A 181 5.51 12.29 -7.92
C PHE A 181 5.23 12.28 -9.43
N VAL A 182 5.12 11.08 -10.02
CA VAL A 182 4.70 10.90 -11.42
C VAL A 182 3.28 11.41 -11.63
N ASP A 183 2.36 11.09 -10.71
CA ASP A 183 0.97 11.54 -10.77
C ASP A 183 0.88 13.07 -10.61
N LEU A 184 1.71 13.68 -9.76
CA LEU A 184 1.83 15.14 -9.70
C LEU A 184 2.25 15.73 -11.05
N GLY A 185 3.21 15.12 -11.73
CA GLY A 185 3.62 15.53 -13.08
C GLY A 185 2.51 15.35 -14.13
N LYS A 186 1.66 14.34 -13.98
CA LYS A 186 0.47 14.15 -14.82
C LYS A 186 -0.54 15.29 -14.63
N PHE A 187 -0.84 15.66 -13.38
CA PHE A 187 -1.80 16.74 -13.10
C PHE A 187 -1.26 18.13 -13.41
N PHE A 188 0.03 18.35 -13.14
CA PHE A 188 0.72 19.63 -13.30
C PHE A 188 1.99 19.43 -14.15
N PRO A 189 1.87 19.33 -15.49
CA PRO A 189 2.98 19.02 -16.38
C PRO A 189 4.13 20.02 -16.24
N PRO A 190 5.35 19.56 -15.89
CA PRO A 190 6.48 20.45 -15.70
C PRO A 190 7.03 20.95 -17.04
N SER A 191 7.45 22.21 -17.10
CA SER A 191 8.15 22.74 -18.26
C SER A 191 9.54 22.10 -18.42
N GLU A 192 9.96 21.89 -19.67
CA GLU A 192 11.28 21.33 -19.98
C GLU A 192 12.41 22.14 -19.34
N GLY A 193 13.47 21.45 -18.93
CA GLY A 193 14.64 22.05 -18.29
C GLY A 193 14.44 22.49 -16.83
N THR A 194 13.25 22.35 -16.26
CA THR A 194 13.01 22.64 -14.83
C THR A 194 13.48 21.50 -13.93
N LEU A 195 13.77 21.80 -12.66
CA LEU A 195 14.06 20.76 -11.65
C LEU A 195 12.88 19.80 -11.49
N PHE A 196 11.65 20.28 -11.57
CA PHE A 196 10.46 19.43 -11.50
C PHE A 196 10.45 18.43 -12.67
N HIS A 197 10.73 18.87 -13.90
CA HIS A 197 10.82 17.97 -15.05
C HIS A 197 11.90 16.88 -14.87
N LEU A 198 13.07 17.24 -14.34
CA LEU A 198 14.13 16.26 -14.03
C LEU A 198 13.69 15.23 -12.98
N LEU A 199 13.12 15.71 -11.86
CA LEU A 199 12.64 14.82 -10.79
C LEU A 199 11.52 13.91 -11.26
N GLU A 200 10.60 14.43 -12.06
CA GLU A 200 9.48 13.69 -12.65
C GLU A 200 9.98 12.56 -13.56
N SER A 201 10.95 12.87 -14.42
CA SER A 201 11.61 11.88 -15.27
C SER A 201 12.31 10.78 -14.43
N MET A 202 13.08 11.17 -13.42
CA MET A 202 13.73 10.20 -12.52
C MET A 202 12.71 9.32 -11.79
N CYS A 203 11.59 9.89 -11.33
CA CYS A 203 10.53 9.15 -10.67
C CYS A 203 9.79 8.21 -11.63
N LYS A 204 9.61 8.55 -12.91
CA LYS A 204 9.06 7.62 -13.90
C LYS A 204 9.91 6.36 -14.03
N TYR A 205 11.22 6.51 -14.22
CA TYR A 205 12.14 5.36 -14.29
C TYR A 205 12.19 4.59 -12.96
N GLY A 206 12.27 5.30 -11.84
CA GLY A 206 12.26 4.71 -10.50
C GLY A 206 10.98 3.91 -10.23
N PHE A 207 9.83 4.45 -10.62
CA PHE A 207 8.54 3.77 -10.55
C PHE A 207 8.53 2.51 -11.41
N ALA A 208 8.88 2.58 -12.69
CA ALA A 208 8.84 1.42 -13.59
C ALA A 208 9.71 0.26 -13.08
N ILE A 209 10.96 0.55 -12.69
CA ILE A 209 11.91 -0.45 -12.19
C ILE A 209 11.41 -1.06 -10.89
N SER A 210 11.04 -0.22 -9.92
CA SER A 210 10.57 -0.69 -8.61
C SER A 210 9.23 -1.42 -8.69
N PHE A 211 8.33 -1.00 -9.59
CA PHE A 211 7.05 -1.64 -9.83
C PHE A 211 7.26 -3.07 -10.35
N VAL A 212 8.08 -3.25 -11.39
CA VAL A 212 8.39 -4.60 -11.91
C VAL A 212 9.02 -5.47 -10.83
N TRP A 213 9.97 -4.92 -10.07
CA TRP A 213 10.64 -5.69 -9.03
C TRP A 213 9.71 -6.09 -7.88
N PHE A 214 9.06 -5.13 -7.22
CA PHE A 214 8.24 -5.39 -6.03
C PHE A 214 6.86 -5.95 -6.36
N ARG A 215 6.19 -5.42 -7.39
CA ARG A 215 4.77 -5.73 -7.66
C ARG A 215 4.55 -6.80 -8.71
N VAL A 216 5.57 -7.12 -9.53
CA VAL A 216 5.51 -8.25 -10.48
C VAL A 216 6.33 -9.43 -9.97
N ILE A 217 7.65 -9.28 -9.89
CA ILE A 217 8.55 -10.42 -9.60
C ILE A 217 8.39 -10.90 -8.16
N LEU A 218 8.60 -10.01 -7.18
CA LEU A 218 8.51 -10.40 -5.77
C LEU A 218 7.08 -10.71 -5.34
N TRP A 219 6.07 -10.05 -5.92
CA TRP A 219 4.67 -10.31 -5.58
C TRP A 219 4.31 -11.78 -5.76
N TRP A 220 4.57 -12.34 -6.95
CA TRP A 220 4.25 -13.72 -7.23
C TRP A 220 5.12 -14.68 -6.40
N LYS A 221 6.42 -14.41 -6.30
CA LYS A 221 7.32 -15.23 -5.47
C LYS A 221 6.82 -15.35 -4.03
N ILE A 222 6.57 -14.21 -3.37
CA ILE A 222 6.11 -14.16 -1.98
C ILE A 222 4.69 -14.73 -1.84
N SER A 223 3.84 -14.58 -2.86
CA SER A 223 2.51 -15.21 -2.89
C SER A 223 2.59 -16.72 -2.90
N PHE A 224 3.45 -17.33 -3.73
CA PHE A 224 3.63 -18.78 -3.71
C PHE A 224 4.14 -19.30 -2.36
N GLU A 225 5.05 -18.58 -1.70
CA GLU A 225 5.49 -18.90 -0.34
C GLU A 225 4.31 -18.85 0.65
N MET A 226 3.53 -17.78 0.64
CA MET A 226 2.36 -17.62 1.50
C MET A 226 1.30 -18.71 1.25
N TRP A 227 1.02 -19.06 0.00
CA TRP A 227 0.05 -20.10 -0.35
C TRP A 227 0.52 -21.48 0.12
N THR A 228 1.82 -21.76 -0.02
CA THR A 228 2.45 -22.99 0.46
C THR A 228 2.33 -23.10 1.97
N ASP A 229 2.55 -21.99 2.69
CA ASP A 229 2.36 -21.94 4.14
C ASP A 229 0.90 -22.19 4.55
N PHE A 230 -0.06 -21.51 3.91
CA PHE A 230 -1.48 -21.79 4.17
C PHE A 230 -1.85 -23.25 3.89
N TYR A 231 -1.34 -23.83 2.79
CA TYR A 231 -1.56 -25.23 2.46
C TYR A 231 -1.01 -26.19 3.53
N HIS A 232 0.21 -25.94 4.02
CA HIS A 232 0.79 -26.75 5.08
C HIS A 232 0.05 -26.61 6.41
N LEU A 233 -0.45 -25.41 6.74
CA LEU A 233 -1.31 -25.21 7.91
C LEU A 233 -2.65 -25.94 7.80
N TRP A 234 -3.24 -26.03 6.61
CA TRP A 234 -4.47 -26.80 6.38
C TRP A 234 -4.26 -28.30 6.46
N LYS A 235 -3.10 -28.80 6.03
CA LYS A 235 -2.77 -30.23 6.11
C LYS A 235 -2.50 -30.73 7.52
N LYS A 236 -2.28 -29.82 8.48
CA LYS A 236 -2.13 -30.20 9.88
C LYS A 236 -3.46 -30.74 10.40
N ASP A 237 -3.38 -31.83 11.18
CA ASP A 237 -4.51 -32.33 11.96
C ASP A 237 -5.06 -31.18 12.82
N ASP A 238 -6.39 -31.01 12.85
CA ASP A 238 -7.05 -30.02 13.70
C ASP A 238 -6.67 -30.17 15.18
N ASN A 239 -6.34 -31.40 15.61
CA ASN A 239 -5.87 -31.70 16.95
C ASN A 239 -4.38 -31.40 17.17
N SER A 240 -3.61 -31.05 16.15
CA SER A 240 -2.18 -30.75 16.29
C SER A 240 -1.92 -29.34 16.83
N GLU A 241 -0.86 -29.18 17.62
CA GLU A 241 -0.39 -27.86 18.04
C GLU A 241 0.04 -27.03 16.81
N GLY A 242 -0.43 -25.78 16.75
CA GLY A 242 -0.20 -24.91 15.61
C GLY A 242 -1.14 -25.12 14.42
N SER A 243 -2.15 -25.98 14.53
CA SER A 243 -3.24 -26.07 13.54
C SER A 243 -4.00 -24.75 13.46
N TYR A 244 -4.57 -24.45 12.28
CA TYR A 244 -5.32 -23.21 12.08
C TYR A 244 -6.52 -23.09 13.02
N SER A 245 -7.28 -24.18 13.17
CA SER A 245 -8.48 -24.27 14.02
C SER A 245 -8.19 -24.02 15.49
N LYS A 246 -7.02 -24.46 16.01
CA LYS A 246 -6.59 -24.18 17.39
C LYS A 246 -6.00 -22.78 17.55
N MET A 247 -5.19 -22.34 16.59
CA MET A 247 -4.49 -21.07 16.70
C MET A 247 -5.44 -19.87 16.53
N ARG A 248 -6.44 -19.98 15.65
CA ARG A 248 -7.41 -18.93 15.33
C ARG A 248 -8.83 -19.49 15.17
N PRO A 249 -9.46 -19.92 16.28
CA PRO A 249 -10.78 -20.53 16.25
C PRO A 249 -11.83 -19.63 15.58
N GLY A 250 -12.66 -20.22 14.71
CA GLY A 250 -13.75 -19.51 14.02
C GLY A 250 -13.31 -18.57 12.88
N LYS A 251 -12.02 -18.52 12.52
CA LYS A 251 -11.49 -17.64 11.46
C LYS A 251 -11.19 -18.37 10.15
N TRP A 252 -11.83 -19.51 9.88
CA TRP A 252 -11.51 -20.40 8.74
C TRP A 252 -11.50 -19.70 7.36
N TYR A 253 -12.18 -18.57 7.22
CA TYR A 253 -12.27 -17.81 5.96
C TYR A 253 -11.02 -16.98 5.64
N VAL A 254 -10.17 -16.67 6.61
CA VAL A 254 -9.04 -15.73 6.43
C VAL A 254 -7.99 -16.22 5.41
N PRO A 255 -7.57 -17.50 5.41
CA PRO A 255 -6.67 -18.02 4.37
C PRO A 255 -7.24 -17.87 2.95
N PHE A 256 -8.53 -18.18 2.75
CA PHE A 256 -9.19 -18.01 1.46
C PHE A 256 -9.20 -16.55 1.01
N TYR A 257 -9.51 -15.64 1.95
CA TYR A 257 -9.45 -14.21 1.69
C TYR A 257 -8.05 -13.78 1.21
N TYR A 258 -6.98 -14.20 1.88
CA TYR A 258 -5.61 -13.85 1.49
C TYR A 258 -5.21 -14.46 0.15
N ILE A 259 -5.57 -15.72 -0.12
CA ILE A 259 -5.25 -16.37 -1.40
C ILE A 259 -5.98 -15.64 -2.55
N ILE A 260 -7.30 -15.50 -2.45
CA ILE A 260 -8.12 -14.84 -3.47
C ILE A 260 -7.66 -13.38 -3.65
N GLY A 261 -7.44 -12.66 -2.55
CA GLY A 261 -6.95 -11.29 -2.56
C GLY A 261 -5.58 -11.19 -3.24
N SER A 262 -4.62 -12.04 -2.88
CA SER A 262 -3.28 -12.02 -3.48
C SER A 262 -3.26 -12.34 -4.97
N ILE A 263 -4.15 -13.21 -5.44
CA ILE A 263 -4.35 -13.47 -6.87
C ILE A 263 -4.98 -12.27 -7.54
N GLY A 264 -6.08 -11.74 -7.01
CA GLY A 264 -6.79 -10.59 -7.58
C GLY A 264 -5.91 -9.34 -7.69
N PHE A 265 -5.22 -9.00 -6.60
CA PHE A 265 -4.24 -7.91 -6.62
C PHE A 265 -3.04 -8.22 -7.52
N GLY A 266 -2.55 -9.46 -7.57
CA GLY A 266 -1.45 -9.86 -8.46
C GLY A 266 -1.80 -9.71 -9.94
N LEU A 267 -3.01 -10.12 -10.34
CA LEU A 267 -3.51 -9.90 -11.71
C LEU A 267 -3.66 -8.41 -12.03
N LEU A 268 -4.12 -7.61 -11.05
CA LEU A 268 -4.15 -6.16 -11.19
C LEU A 268 -2.73 -5.58 -11.39
N GLN A 269 -1.72 -6.08 -10.67
CA GLN A 269 -0.33 -5.66 -10.89
C GLN A 269 0.17 -6.01 -12.30
N LEU A 270 -0.19 -7.18 -12.83
CA LEU A 270 0.17 -7.55 -14.20
C LEU A 270 -0.50 -6.64 -15.24
N PHE A 271 -1.78 -6.32 -15.04
CA PHE A 271 -2.49 -5.35 -15.88
C PHE A 271 -1.77 -3.99 -15.90
N TRP A 272 -1.39 -3.47 -14.74
CA TRP A 272 -0.65 -2.21 -14.65
C TRP A 272 0.77 -2.31 -15.20
N ALA A 273 1.45 -3.44 -15.05
CA ALA A 273 2.76 -3.67 -15.65
C ALA A 273 2.71 -3.53 -17.17
N MET A 274 1.67 -4.09 -17.81
CA MET A 274 1.47 -3.93 -19.25
C MET A 274 1.30 -2.45 -19.62
N LYS A 275 0.50 -1.69 -18.86
CA LYS A 275 0.32 -0.25 -19.09
C LYS A 275 1.61 0.55 -18.93
N VAL A 276 2.44 0.21 -17.96
CA VAL A 276 3.74 0.85 -17.75
C VAL A 276 4.69 0.55 -18.92
N LEU A 277 4.69 -0.69 -19.43
CA LEU A 277 5.51 -1.08 -20.57
C LEU A 277 5.04 -0.41 -21.86
N GLU A 278 3.73 -0.33 -22.11
CA GLU A 278 3.13 0.39 -23.24
C GLU A 278 3.56 1.87 -23.23
N ALA A 279 3.38 2.57 -22.10
CA ALA A 279 3.79 3.97 -21.97
C ALA A 279 5.30 4.17 -22.13
N SER A 280 6.11 3.21 -21.70
CA SER A 280 7.57 3.27 -21.87
C SER A 280 7.98 3.08 -23.33
N ALA A 281 7.30 2.20 -24.07
CA ALA A 281 7.56 1.96 -25.48
C ALA A 281 7.20 3.19 -26.33
N GLU A 282 6.03 3.78 -26.11
CA GLU A 282 5.60 5.01 -26.80
C GLU A 282 6.60 6.16 -26.58
N HIS A 283 7.15 6.30 -25.36
CA HIS A 283 8.16 7.32 -25.08
C HIS A 283 9.46 7.10 -25.85
N LEU A 284 9.90 5.85 -26.02
CA LEU A 284 11.09 5.51 -26.79
C LEU A 284 10.90 5.73 -28.29
N GLU A 285 9.69 5.56 -28.83
CA GLU A 285 9.38 5.83 -30.23
C GLU A 285 9.27 7.33 -30.54
N SER A 286 8.95 8.15 -29.53
CA SER A 286 8.79 9.60 -29.67
C SER A 286 10.08 10.42 -29.57
N ASN A 287 11.20 9.79 -29.18
CA ASN A 287 12.53 10.43 -29.02
C ASN A 287 13.52 9.92 -30.07
#